data_AF-A0A1S2QXE3-F1
#
_entry.id   AF-A0A1S2QXE3-F1
#
_cell.length_a   1.000
_cell.length_b   1.000
_cell.length_c   1.000
_cell.angle_alpha   90.00
_cell.angle_beta   90.00
_cell.angle_gamma   90.00
#
_symmetry.space_group_name_H-M   'P 1'
#
loop_
_entity.id
_entity.type
_entity.pdbx_description
1 polymer ?
#
loop_
_entity_poly.entity_id
_entity_poly.type
_entity_poly.pdbx_seq_one_letter_code
_entity_poly.pdbx_strand_id
1 'polypeptide(L)'
;MDRLNELKEILIKGQQLSMQGSLQRRAPSKKAVPFLLSARQGLKEFVIDNPNNALAWRLLSQAEECLLNYKEAIICQEKTMELGHRDRKDLKRLALLKEYGGKWEEINLSPDQLETLGAFLDEMINSEGCDHTHKLTKSWLENNVPKSKISKIIKAMRNQGGFCDCEVLLNVVD
;
A
#
# COMPACT_ATOMS: atom_id res chain seq x y z
N MET A 1 -12.32 25.80 13.49
CA MET A 1 -11.84 25.45 12.14
C MET A 1 -12.94 24.60 11.50
N ASP A 2 -13.03 24.52 10.16
CA ASP A 2 -13.98 23.59 9.53
C ASP A 2 -13.55 22.14 9.85
N ARG A 3 -14.46 21.28 10.33
CA ARG A 3 -14.20 19.89 10.74
C ARG A 3 -13.45 19.12 9.66
N LEU A 4 -13.77 19.36 8.38
CA LEU A 4 -13.08 18.71 7.27
C LEU A 4 -11.61 19.14 7.14
N ASN A 5 -11.32 20.42 7.40
CA ASN A 5 -9.95 20.92 7.40
C ASN A 5 -9.15 20.34 8.56
N GLU A 6 -9.74 20.16 9.73
CA GLU A 6 -9.05 19.49 10.86
C GLU A 6 -8.67 18.05 10.52
N LEU A 7 -9.59 17.29 9.93
CA LEU A 7 -9.34 15.92 9.46
C LEU A 7 -8.25 15.87 8.38
N LYS A 8 -8.26 16.84 7.45
CA LYS A 8 -7.23 16.99 6.44
C LYS A 8 -5.84 17.23 7.05
N GLU A 9 -5.73 18.11 8.03
CA GLU A 9 -4.44 18.37 8.71
C GLU A 9 -3.94 17.14 9.47
N ILE A 10 -4.84 16.38 10.12
CA ILE A 10 -4.48 15.10 10.76
C ILE A 10 -3.95 14.10 9.71
N LEU A 11 -4.62 13.99 8.56
CA LEU A 11 -4.18 13.11 7.47
C LEU A 11 -2.80 13.52 6.94
N ILE A 12 -2.59 14.81 6.67
CA ILE A 12 -1.30 15.35 6.20
C ILE A 12 -0.18 15.01 7.19
N LYS A 13 -0.44 15.19 8.49
CA LYS A 13 0.52 14.84 9.55
C LYS A 13 0.83 13.33 9.54
N GLY A 14 -0.19 12.49 9.37
CA GLY A 14 0.00 11.05 9.20
C GLY A 14 0.86 10.71 7.99
N GLN A 15 0.60 11.32 6.84
CA GLN A 15 1.37 11.13 5.60
C GLN A 15 2.83 11.57 5.76
N GLN A 16 3.09 12.73 6.39
CA GLN A 16 4.45 13.22 6.66
C GLN A 16 5.25 12.25 7.55
N LEU A 17 4.60 11.62 8.52
CA LEU A 17 5.23 10.66 9.42
C LEU A 17 5.30 9.24 8.86
N SER A 18 4.59 8.95 7.76
CA SER A 18 4.39 7.59 7.25
C SER A 18 5.68 6.97 6.72
N MET A 19 6.61 7.81 6.24
CA MET A 19 7.78 7.39 5.45
C MET A 19 7.39 6.55 4.22
N GLN A 20 6.15 6.64 3.76
CA GLN A 20 5.70 6.02 2.52
C GLN A 20 6.10 6.95 1.37
N GLY A 21 6.99 6.50 0.49
CA GLY A 21 7.22 7.16 -0.79
C GLY A 21 5.94 7.19 -1.64
N SER A 22 5.93 8.03 -2.67
CA SER A 22 4.86 8.09 -3.67
C SER A 22 4.63 6.67 -4.23
N LEU A 23 3.53 6.03 -3.81
CA LEU A 23 3.10 4.69 -4.27
C LEU A 23 3.91 3.50 -3.70
N GLN A 24 4.60 3.67 -2.57
CA GLN A 24 5.36 2.58 -1.93
C GLN A 24 4.45 1.61 -1.15
N ARG A 25 4.73 0.32 -1.34
CA ARG A 25 3.90 -0.84 -0.95
C ARG A 25 4.14 -1.26 0.51
N ARG A 26 4.31 -0.30 1.41
CA ARG A 26 4.74 -0.57 2.78
C ARG A 26 3.71 -0.13 3.79
N ALA A 27 3.65 -0.87 4.90
CA ALA A 27 2.94 -0.39 6.07
C ALA A 27 3.47 1.00 6.46
N PRO A 28 2.59 1.93 6.86
CA PRO A 28 3.06 3.22 7.34
C PRO A 28 3.87 3.02 8.61
N SER A 29 4.87 3.88 8.82
CA SER A 29 5.62 3.93 10.07
C SER A 29 4.70 3.93 11.28
N LYS A 30 5.08 3.21 12.35
CA LYS A 30 4.31 3.13 13.61
C LYS A 30 3.95 4.50 14.19
N LYS A 31 4.78 5.52 13.93
CA LYS A 31 4.54 6.92 14.36
C LYS A 31 3.38 7.59 13.61
N ALA A 32 3.11 7.18 12.38
CA ALA A 32 2.02 7.71 11.55
C ALA A 32 0.67 7.06 11.84
N VAL A 33 0.67 5.77 12.22
CA VAL A 33 -0.53 4.96 12.38
C VAL A 33 -1.63 5.65 13.21
N PRO A 34 -1.35 6.26 14.38
CA PRO A 34 -2.40 6.93 15.16
C PRO A 34 -3.09 8.08 14.41
N PHE A 35 -2.33 8.86 13.65
CA PHE A 35 -2.86 9.97 12.85
C PHE A 35 -3.69 9.47 11.68
N LEU A 36 -3.20 8.46 10.95
CA LEU A 36 -3.90 7.87 9.82
C LEU A 36 -5.21 7.20 10.24
N LEU A 37 -5.22 6.48 11.36
CA LEU A 37 -6.43 5.87 11.92
C LEU A 37 -7.45 6.92 12.38
N SER A 38 -6.99 7.97 13.06
CA SER A 38 -7.84 9.08 13.50
C SER A 38 -8.48 9.81 12.31
N ALA A 39 -7.67 10.16 11.29
CA ALA A 39 -8.16 10.77 10.06
C ALA A 39 -9.17 9.86 9.35
N ARG A 40 -8.84 8.58 9.15
CA ARG A 40 -9.74 7.61 8.51
C ARG A 40 -11.08 7.53 9.23
N GLN A 41 -11.07 7.40 10.56
CA GLN A 41 -12.29 7.29 11.36
C GLN A 41 -13.16 8.55 11.21
N GLY A 42 -12.58 9.73 11.44
CA GLY A 42 -13.33 10.98 11.32
C GLY A 42 -13.82 11.26 9.90
N LEU A 43 -13.05 10.87 8.87
CA LEU A 43 -13.47 11.00 7.47
C LEU A 43 -14.62 10.04 7.13
N LYS A 44 -14.62 8.81 7.66
CA LYS A 44 -15.74 7.87 7.51
C LYS A 44 -17.03 8.44 8.07
N GLU A 45 -16.97 8.99 9.28
CA GLU A 45 -18.13 9.65 9.90
C GLU A 45 -18.55 10.88 9.08
N PHE A 46 -17.60 11.70 8.64
CA PHE A 46 -17.90 12.91 7.90
C PHE A 46 -18.63 12.64 6.57
N VAL A 47 -18.22 11.61 5.81
CA VAL A 47 -18.86 11.27 4.52
C VAL A 47 -20.25 10.65 4.70
N ILE A 48 -20.56 10.07 5.86
CA ILE A 48 -21.92 9.61 6.19
C ILE A 48 -22.85 10.83 6.33
N ASP A 49 -22.41 11.85 7.07
CA ASP A 49 -23.18 13.08 7.27
C ASP A 49 -23.20 13.98 6.01
N ASN A 50 -22.16 13.89 5.18
CA ASN A 50 -21.94 14.76 4.02
C ASN A 50 -21.61 13.95 2.75
N PRO A 51 -22.53 13.10 2.26
CA PRO A 51 -22.26 12.13 1.20
C PRO A 51 -21.92 12.78 -0.15
N ASN A 52 -22.27 14.05 -0.37
CA ASN A 52 -22.01 14.78 -1.60
C ASN A 52 -20.69 15.57 -1.58
N ASN A 53 -19.89 15.49 -0.51
CA ASN A 53 -18.62 16.21 -0.42
C ASN A 53 -17.48 15.44 -1.11
N ALA A 54 -17.18 15.79 -2.36
CA ALA A 54 -16.16 15.12 -3.16
C ALA A 54 -14.74 15.17 -2.54
N LEU A 55 -14.40 16.27 -1.84
CA LEU A 55 -13.11 16.41 -1.17
C LEU A 55 -12.99 15.43 0.01
N ALA A 56 -14.04 15.27 0.81
CA ALA A 56 -14.04 14.33 1.93
C ALA A 56 -13.82 12.88 1.46
N TRP A 57 -14.49 12.47 0.38
CA TRP A 57 -14.24 11.17 -0.26
C TRP A 57 -12.81 11.01 -0.76
N ARG A 58 -12.21 12.08 -1.30
CA ARG A 58 -10.82 12.04 -1.80
C ARG A 58 -9.83 11.86 -0.65
N LEU A 59 -10.04 12.57 0.45
CA LEU A 59 -9.23 12.43 1.67
C LEU A 59 -9.41 11.05 2.29
N LEU A 60 -10.63 10.50 2.29
CA LEU A 60 -10.87 9.15 2.79
C LEU A 60 -10.17 8.10 1.92
N SER A 61 -10.20 8.25 0.59
CA SER A 61 -9.45 7.39 -0.33
C SER A 61 -7.95 7.39 -0.01
N GLN A 62 -7.37 8.58 0.24
CA GLN A 62 -5.97 8.71 0.66
C GLN A 62 -5.68 8.03 2.00
N ALA A 63 -6.58 8.18 2.99
CA ALA A 63 -6.41 7.57 4.30
C ALA A 63 -6.46 6.03 4.22
N GLU A 64 -7.38 5.47 3.42
CA GLU A 64 -7.49 4.02 3.19
C GLU A 64 -6.25 3.49 2.43
N GLU A 65 -5.76 4.23 1.42
CA GLU A 65 -4.52 3.89 0.70
C GLU A 65 -3.31 3.84 1.65
N CYS A 66 -3.12 4.85 2.50
CA CYS A 66 -2.02 4.88 3.47
C CYS A 66 -2.07 3.69 4.45
N LEU A 67 -3.25 3.14 4.70
CA LEU A 67 -3.49 1.98 5.56
C LEU A 67 -3.58 0.66 4.77
N LEU A 68 -3.12 0.66 3.52
CA LEU A 68 -3.08 -0.50 2.61
C LEU A 68 -4.44 -1.13 2.33
N ASN A 69 -5.51 -0.35 2.52
CA ASN A 69 -6.86 -0.78 2.26
C ASN A 69 -7.31 -0.36 0.85
N TYR A 70 -6.67 -0.94 -0.15
CA TYR A 70 -6.83 -0.53 -1.55
C TYR A 70 -8.28 -0.66 -2.06
N LYS A 71 -9.02 -1.68 -1.61
CA LYS A 71 -10.40 -1.90 -2.03
C LYS A 71 -11.28 -0.71 -1.66
N GLU A 72 -11.28 -0.30 -0.40
CA GLU A 72 -12.03 0.86 0.07
C GLU A 72 -11.47 2.17 -0.50
N ALA A 73 -10.14 2.27 -0.69
CA ALA A 73 -9.53 3.43 -1.33
C ALA A 73 -10.03 3.64 -2.77
N ILE A 74 -10.17 2.56 -3.55
CA ILE A 74 -10.73 2.57 -4.91
C ILE A 74 -12.19 3.02 -4.87
N ILE A 75 -13.01 2.44 -4.00
CA ILE A 75 -14.43 2.81 -3.86
C ILE A 75 -14.57 4.31 -3.55
N CYS A 76 -13.79 4.82 -2.60
CA CYS A 76 -13.81 6.24 -2.24
C CYS A 76 -13.36 7.13 -3.40
N GLN A 77 -12.35 6.72 -4.17
CA GLN A 77 -11.87 7.47 -5.33
C GLN A 77 -12.90 7.50 -6.47
N GLU A 78 -13.58 6.39 -6.73
CA GLU A 78 -14.69 6.32 -7.68
C GLU A 78 -15.81 7.27 -7.24
N LYS A 79 -16.11 7.31 -5.93
CA LYS A 79 -17.12 8.23 -5.39
C LYS A 79 -16.74 9.71 -5.55
N THR A 80 -15.47 10.06 -5.31
CA THR A 80 -14.96 11.42 -5.63
C THR A 80 -15.20 11.78 -7.10
N MET A 81 -14.96 10.84 -8.01
CA MET A 81 -15.12 11.03 -9.46
C MET A 81 -16.58 11.06 -9.93
N GLU A 82 -17.52 10.53 -9.15
CA GLU A 82 -18.95 10.67 -9.38
C GLU A 82 -19.47 12.05 -8.97
N LEU A 83 -18.95 12.58 -7.87
CA LEU A 83 -19.41 13.83 -7.26
C LEU A 83 -18.70 15.08 -7.80
N GLY A 84 -17.53 14.91 -8.42
CA GLY A 84 -16.70 15.99 -8.96
C GLY A 84 -16.48 15.88 -10.47
N HIS A 85 -15.68 16.80 -11.01
CA HIS A 85 -15.21 16.69 -12.39
C HIS A 85 -14.12 15.62 -12.50
N ARG A 86 -14.34 14.64 -13.38
CA ARG A 86 -13.33 13.63 -13.73
C ARG A 86 -12.20 14.30 -14.51
N ASP A 87 -11.16 14.68 -13.80
CA ASP A 87 -9.94 15.20 -14.42
C ASP A 87 -8.90 14.09 -14.67
N ARG A 88 -7.85 14.45 -15.42
CA ARG A 88 -6.76 13.52 -15.74
C ARG A 88 -6.04 13.01 -14.49
N LYS A 89 -5.98 13.80 -13.40
CA LYS A 89 -5.28 13.42 -12.17
C LYS A 89 -6.07 12.37 -11.41
N ASP A 90 -7.39 12.51 -11.32
CA ASP A 90 -8.26 11.51 -10.69
C ASP A 90 -8.24 10.19 -11.46
N LEU A 91 -8.29 10.23 -12.80
CA LEU A 91 -8.18 9.03 -13.63
C LEU A 91 -6.85 8.32 -13.44
N LYS A 92 -5.74 9.07 -13.44
CA LYS A 92 -4.41 8.51 -13.16
C LYS A 92 -4.36 7.88 -11.78
N ARG A 93 -4.92 8.56 -10.77
CA ARG A 93 -4.94 8.06 -9.39
C ARG A 93 -5.74 6.77 -9.25
N LEU A 94 -6.94 6.70 -9.85
CA LEU A 94 -7.75 5.49 -9.86
C LEU A 94 -7.03 4.32 -10.54
N ALA A 95 -6.37 4.56 -11.69
CA ALA A 95 -5.61 3.53 -12.38
C ALA A 95 -4.47 2.98 -11.51
N LEU A 96 -3.72 3.87 -10.85
CA LEU A 96 -2.65 3.47 -9.93
C LEU A 96 -3.21 2.67 -8.74
N LEU A 97 -4.28 3.14 -8.09
CA LEU A 97 -4.89 2.41 -6.97
C LEU A 97 -5.31 0.98 -7.38
N LYS A 98 -5.88 0.81 -8.58
CA LYS A 98 -6.25 -0.51 -9.11
C LYS A 98 -5.03 -1.38 -9.40
N GLU A 99 -3.98 -0.81 -9.98
CA GLU A 99 -2.73 -1.52 -10.26
C GLU A 99 -2.05 -2.00 -8.96
N TYR A 100 -1.87 -1.12 -7.98
CA TYR A 100 -1.24 -1.46 -6.71
C TYR A 100 -2.10 -2.38 -5.85
N GLY A 101 -3.42 -2.16 -5.82
CA GLY A 101 -4.35 -3.07 -5.16
C GLY A 101 -4.27 -4.48 -5.73
N GLY A 102 -4.26 -4.61 -7.07
CA GLY A 102 -4.11 -5.91 -7.73
C GLY A 102 -2.77 -6.58 -7.42
N LYS A 103 -1.66 -5.82 -7.47
CA LYS A 103 -0.33 -6.31 -7.10
C LYS A 103 -0.27 -6.81 -5.65
N TRP A 104 -0.92 -6.09 -4.74
CA TRP A 104 -0.99 -6.44 -3.32
C TRP A 104 -1.78 -7.74 -3.08
N GLU A 105 -2.96 -7.84 -3.70
CA GLU A 105 -3.79 -9.04 -3.66
C GLU A 105 -3.10 -10.26 -4.27
N GLU A 106 -2.34 -10.06 -5.35
CA GLU A 106 -1.65 -11.15 -6.05
C GLU A 106 -0.50 -11.74 -5.22
N ILE A 107 0.30 -10.89 -4.55
CA ILE A 107 1.39 -11.34 -3.67
C ILE A 107 0.84 -12.15 -2.49
N ASN A 108 -0.29 -11.74 -1.93
CA ASN A 108 -0.97 -12.43 -0.83
C ASN A 108 -0.05 -12.72 0.37
N LEU A 109 0.79 -11.74 0.71
CA LEU A 109 1.59 -11.66 1.94
C LEU A 109 1.07 -10.50 2.78
N SER A 110 1.17 -10.60 4.10
CA SER A 110 0.89 -9.46 4.98
C SER A 110 2.00 -8.39 4.85
N PRO A 111 1.74 -7.13 5.28
CA PRO A 111 2.78 -6.12 5.34
C PRO A 111 3.99 -6.54 6.17
N ASP A 112 3.76 -7.16 7.34
CA ASP A 112 4.84 -7.65 8.21
C ASP A 112 5.66 -8.77 7.54
N GLN A 113 5.00 -9.63 6.74
CA GLN A 113 5.69 -10.68 5.98
C GLN A 113 6.56 -10.10 4.87
N LEU A 114 6.10 -9.05 4.18
CA LEU A 114 6.91 -8.36 3.17
C LEU A 114 8.08 -7.61 3.81
N GLU A 115 7.86 -6.95 4.95
CA GLU A 115 8.93 -6.27 5.69
C GLU A 115 10.03 -7.24 6.14
N THR A 116 9.63 -8.39 6.73
CA THR A 116 10.56 -9.41 7.20
C THR A 116 11.27 -10.15 6.06
N LEU A 117 10.61 -10.38 4.93
CA LEU A 117 11.28 -10.84 3.70
C LEU A 117 12.30 -9.82 3.22
N GLY A 118 11.94 -8.54 3.20
CA GLY A 118 12.83 -7.45 2.82
C GLY A 118 14.11 -7.39 3.64
N ALA A 119 13.95 -7.36 4.97
CA ALA A 119 15.08 -7.34 5.89
C ALA A 119 16.00 -8.56 5.72
N PHE A 120 15.40 -9.75 5.55
CA PHE A 120 16.17 -10.97 5.30
C PHE A 120 16.94 -10.91 3.98
N LEU A 121 16.30 -10.47 2.88
CA LEU A 121 16.96 -10.37 1.58
C LEU A 121 18.07 -9.33 1.60
N ASP A 122 17.85 -8.16 2.21
CA ASP A 122 18.85 -7.11 2.35
C ASP A 122 20.08 -7.60 3.12
N GLU A 123 19.88 -8.25 4.28
CA GLU A 123 20.98 -8.82 5.07
C GLU A 123 21.78 -9.88 4.28
N MET A 124 21.08 -10.86 3.69
CA MET A 124 21.73 -11.97 2.99
C MET A 124 22.43 -11.53 1.70
N ILE A 125 21.83 -10.62 0.92
CA ILE A 125 22.43 -10.11 -0.32
C ILE A 125 23.64 -9.23 0.00
N ASN A 126 23.60 -8.40 1.06
CA ASN A 126 24.76 -7.61 1.47
C ASN A 126 25.92 -8.48 1.96
N SER A 127 25.63 -9.65 2.53
CA SER A 127 26.64 -10.60 3.01
C SER A 127 27.22 -11.50 1.90
N GLU A 128 26.36 -12.09 1.06
CA GLU A 128 26.74 -13.16 0.12
C GLU A 128 26.65 -12.75 -1.36
N GLY A 129 26.07 -11.60 -1.66
CA GLY A 129 25.71 -11.17 -3.02
C GLY A 129 24.43 -11.84 -3.53
N CYS A 130 24.04 -11.48 -4.76
CA CYS A 130 22.92 -12.13 -5.45
C CYS A 130 23.43 -13.02 -6.59
N ASP A 131 23.03 -14.29 -6.59
CA ASP A 131 23.36 -15.27 -7.64
C ASP A 131 22.36 -15.26 -8.82
N HIS A 132 21.50 -14.24 -8.89
CA HIS A 132 20.42 -14.08 -9.86
C HIS A 132 19.37 -15.21 -9.85
N THR A 133 19.20 -15.89 -8.71
CA THR A 133 18.12 -16.87 -8.51
C THR A 133 17.13 -16.41 -7.43
N HIS A 134 16.08 -17.22 -7.16
CA HIS A 134 15.13 -17.03 -6.04
C HIS A 134 15.53 -17.84 -4.80
N LYS A 135 16.81 -18.18 -4.63
CA LYS A 135 17.25 -19.13 -3.59
C LYS A 135 16.89 -18.61 -2.19
N LEU A 136 17.20 -17.35 -1.89
CA LEU A 136 16.93 -16.74 -0.60
C LEU A 136 15.42 -16.51 -0.40
N THR A 137 14.73 -15.99 -1.43
CA THR A 137 13.28 -15.76 -1.39
C THR A 137 12.52 -17.06 -1.11
N LYS A 138 12.88 -18.15 -1.79
CA LYS A 138 12.25 -19.46 -1.56
C LYS A 138 12.54 -19.98 -0.16
N SER A 139 13.78 -19.88 0.29
CA SER A 139 14.16 -20.29 1.66
C SER A 139 13.33 -19.54 2.71
N TRP A 140 13.16 -18.23 2.56
CA TRP A 140 12.33 -17.44 3.45
C TRP A 140 10.86 -17.88 3.40
N LEU A 141 10.31 -18.06 2.19
CA LEU A 141 8.91 -18.49 2.01
C LEU A 141 8.65 -19.87 2.62
N GLU A 142 9.56 -20.83 2.46
CA GLU A 142 9.41 -22.19 3.02
C GLU A 142 9.30 -22.20 4.55
N ASN A 143 9.87 -21.20 5.22
CA ASN A 143 9.83 -21.04 6.67
C ASN A 143 8.65 -20.19 7.18
N ASN A 144 8.07 -19.33 6.34
CA ASN A 144 7.12 -18.30 6.78
C ASN A 144 5.73 -18.41 6.13
N VAL A 145 5.55 -19.24 5.10
CA VAL A 145 4.26 -19.44 4.44
C VAL A 145 3.94 -20.91 4.17
N PRO A 146 2.65 -21.28 4.07
CA PRO A 146 2.27 -22.63 3.65
C PRO A 146 2.85 -23.00 2.29
N LYS A 147 3.43 -24.21 2.18
CA LYS A 147 4.04 -24.73 0.94
C LYS A 147 3.13 -24.61 -0.29
N SER A 148 1.83 -24.78 -0.11
CA SER A 148 0.82 -24.67 -1.18
C SER A 148 0.71 -23.27 -1.81
N LYS A 149 1.20 -22.22 -1.14
CA LYS A 149 1.17 -20.83 -1.64
C LYS A 149 2.45 -20.41 -2.36
N ILE A 150 3.59 -21.06 -2.08
CA ILE A 150 4.92 -20.60 -2.52
C ILE A 150 5.00 -20.38 -4.03
N SER A 151 4.55 -21.35 -4.83
CA SER A 151 4.59 -21.24 -6.29
C SER A 151 3.76 -20.05 -6.82
N LYS A 152 2.62 -19.75 -6.19
CA LYS A 152 1.78 -18.61 -6.57
C LYS A 152 2.44 -17.29 -6.19
N ILE A 153 3.05 -17.21 -5.00
CA ILE A 153 3.77 -16.02 -4.53
C ILE A 153 4.97 -15.73 -5.43
N ILE A 154 5.78 -16.73 -5.78
CA ILE A 154 6.90 -16.56 -6.72
C ILE A 154 6.42 -16.10 -8.10
N LYS A 155 5.30 -16.63 -8.59
CA LYS A 155 4.70 -16.17 -9.85
C LYS A 155 4.27 -14.70 -9.76
N ALA A 156 3.62 -14.30 -8.66
CA ALA A 156 3.21 -12.92 -8.41
C ALA A 156 4.41 -11.97 -8.37
N MET A 157 5.49 -12.35 -7.68
CA MET A 157 6.74 -11.59 -7.63
C MET A 157 7.32 -11.38 -9.03
N ARG A 158 7.36 -12.41 -9.87
CA ARG A 158 7.83 -12.32 -11.27
C ARG A 158 6.96 -11.39 -12.12
N ASN A 159 5.64 -11.44 -11.96
CA ASN A 159 4.73 -10.53 -12.65
C ASN A 159 4.98 -9.06 -12.28
N GLN A 160 5.63 -8.81 -11.15
CA GLN A 160 6.03 -7.49 -10.66
C GLN A 160 7.52 -7.18 -10.90
N GLY A 161 8.22 -8.00 -11.68
CA GLY A 161 9.62 -7.79 -12.05
C GLY A 161 10.64 -8.39 -11.07
N GLY A 162 10.23 -9.24 -10.13
CA GLY A 162 11.11 -9.95 -9.19
C GLY A 162 11.57 -11.31 -9.73
N PHE A 163 12.55 -11.36 -10.63
CA PHE A 163 13.08 -12.61 -11.21
C PHE A 163 14.31 -13.18 -10.47
N CYS A 164 15.03 -12.36 -9.70
CA CYS A 164 16.03 -12.77 -8.70
C CYS A 164 15.68 -12.25 -7.29
N ASP A 165 16.39 -12.72 -6.27
CA ASP A 165 16.34 -12.21 -4.90
C ASP A 165 16.57 -10.68 -4.85
N CYS A 166 17.53 -10.18 -5.63
CA CYS A 166 17.80 -8.75 -5.78
C CYS A 166 16.61 -7.93 -6.30
N GLU A 167 15.92 -8.45 -7.30
CA GLU A 167 14.78 -7.79 -7.92
C GLU A 167 13.52 -7.98 -7.07
N VAL A 168 13.40 -9.07 -6.30
CA VAL A 168 12.34 -9.18 -5.29
C VAL A 168 12.49 -8.07 -4.27
N LEU A 169 13.70 -7.84 -3.76
CA LEU A 169 13.97 -6.74 -2.85
C LEU A 169 13.62 -5.38 -3.48
N LEU A 170 14.14 -5.08 -4.67
CA LEU A 170 14.00 -3.76 -5.31
C LEU A 170 12.62 -3.48 -5.93
N ASN A 171 11.97 -4.48 -6.51
CA ASN A 171 10.76 -4.29 -7.32
C ASN A 171 9.48 -4.73 -6.61
N VAL A 172 9.57 -5.60 -5.60
CA VAL A 172 8.40 -6.17 -4.90
C VAL A 172 8.26 -5.61 -3.49
N VAL A 173 9.36 -5.61 -2.73
CA VAL A 173 9.40 -5.18 -1.33
C VAL A 173 9.59 -3.66 -1.21
N ASP A 174 10.52 -3.08 -1.98
CA ASP A 174 10.90 -1.67 -1.83
C ASP A 174 9.81 -0.67 -2.25
#